data_AF-A0A0Q9XD76-F1
#
_entry.id   AF-A0A0Q9XD76-F1
#
_cell.length_a   1.000
_cell.length_b   1.000
_cell.length_c   1.000
_cell.angle_alpha   90.00
_cell.angle_beta   90.00
_cell.angle_gamma   90.00
#
_symmetry.space_group_name_H-M   'P 1'
#
loop_
_entity.id
_entity.type
_entity.pdbx_description
1 polymer ?
#
loop_
_entity_poly.entity_id
_entity_poly.type
_entity_poly.pdbx_seq_one_letter_code
_entity_poly.pdbx_strand_id
1 'polypeptide(L)'
;MLPIKRHIDLRVVFMRVLEAKALALLLISLGSCYFLLHVDRMIVPAWLRYCLRRLRITPWILALLVLCACQAQLFSLIIMCPMEAPIDSFDTLLASNLRIFALREEFDDLDDEFRARYALAFRLTGNLTRFFQLRNSFNTSWAYPITAVKWVVMNELQSYFQRPVFRYSELCLSQNYPYSILLADESIFRRRLMMFTMRSRSSGLINYWMRHSLIDMVKADRMKIKDYSTPSQVQPLRLQDLRYVALCLGVGLLLAATVFVAELLPFYVNVWLDSL
;
A
#
# COMPACT_ATOMS: atom_id res chain seq x y z
N MET A 1 -16.73 7.49 0.21
CA MET A 1 -15.29 7.83 0.13
C MET A 1 -14.53 7.07 1.19
N LEU A 2 -13.37 6.53 0.81
CA LEU A 2 -12.49 5.78 1.71
C LEU A 2 -11.15 6.52 1.88
N PRO A 3 -10.55 6.50 3.07
CA PRO A 3 -9.20 7.02 3.25
C PRO A 3 -8.22 6.21 2.40
N ILE A 4 -7.27 6.89 1.77
CA ILE A 4 -6.16 6.23 1.08
C ILE A 4 -5.26 5.66 2.18
N LYS A 5 -5.14 4.33 2.21
CA LYS A 5 -4.34 3.62 3.22
C LYS A 5 -2.87 3.99 3.10
N ARG A 6 -2.19 3.97 4.25
CA ARG A 6 -0.77 4.32 4.37
C ARG A 6 0.09 3.20 3.74
N HIS A 7 1.32 3.59 3.40
CA HIS A 7 2.35 2.68 2.93
C HIS A 7 2.56 1.52 3.93
N ILE A 8 2.78 0.32 3.39
CA ILE A 8 3.12 -0.86 4.18
C ILE A 8 4.39 -0.57 4.98
N ASP A 9 4.45 -1.06 6.22
CA ASP A 9 5.65 -0.93 7.05
C ASP A 9 6.86 -1.56 6.33
N LEU A 10 7.95 -0.81 6.20
CA LEU A 10 9.16 -1.21 5.47
C LEU A 10 9.69 -2.56 5.95
N ARG A 11 9.48 -2.90 7.22
CA ARG A 11 9.82 -4.20 7.82
C ARG A 11 9.21 -5.39 7.07
N VAL A 12 7.93 -5.31 6.72
CA VAL A 12 7.22 -6.37 5.99
C VAL A 12 7.77 -6.48 4.57
N VAL A 13 8.15 -5.34 3.99
CA VAL A 13 8.72 -5.26 2.66
C VAL A 13 10.11 -5.89 2.60
N PHE A 14 10.99 -5.59 3.58
CA PHE A 14 12.29 -6.24 3.72
C PHE A 14 12.18 -7.77 3.89
N MET A 15 11.19 -8.25 4.65
CA MET A 15 10.94 -9.69 4.81
C MET A 15 10.51 -10.36 3.50
N ARG A 16 9.82 -9.65 2.59
CA ARG A 16 9.47 -10.18 1.26
C ARG A 16 10.66 -10.23 0.31
N VAL A 17 11.57 -9.25 0.37
CA VAL A 17 12.78 -9.25 -0.46
C VAL A 17 13.76 -10.33 0.02
N LEU A 18 13.92 -10.46 1.34
CA LEU A 18 14.75 -11.47 1.96
C LEU A 18 14.00 -12.79 2.12
N GLU A 19 13.35 -13.24 1.05
CA GLU A 19 12.69 -14.54 1.02
C GLU A 19 13.72 -15.66 1.25
N ALA A 20 13.32 -16.69 2.00
CA ALA A 20 14.16 -17.86 2.28
C ALA A 20 14.74 -18.51 1.01
N LYS A 21 14.06 -18.35 -0.14
CA LYS A 21 14.51 -18.82 -1.45
C LYS A 21 15.75 -18.06 -1.95
N ALA A 22 15.81 -16.74 -1.80
CA ALA A 22 16.95 -15.93 -2.22
C ALA A 22 18.17 -16.25 -1.34
N LEU A 23 17.96 -16.42 -0.03
CA LEU A 23 19.01 -16.86 0.90
C LEU A 23 19.49 -18.28 0.58
N ALA A 24 18.58 -19.21 0.27
CA ALA A 24 18.93 -20.57 -0.13
C ALA A 24 19.74 -20.59 -1.44
N LEU A 25 19.38 -19.77 -2.44
CA LEU A 25 20.13 -19.68 -3.68
C LEU A 25 21.55 -19.13 -3.48
N LEU A 26 21.74 -18.17 -2.57
CA LEU A 26 23.06 -17.68 -2.19
C LEU A 26 23.88 -18.74 -1.45
N LEU A 27 23.27 -19.51 -0.55
CA LEU A 27 23.94 -20.62 0.13
C LEU A 27 24.33 -21.74 -0.84
N ILE A 28 23.47 -22.04 -1.83
CA ILE A 28 23.76 -23.03 -2.88
C ILE A 28 24.90 -22.57 -3.77
N SER A 29 24.97 -21.28 -4.15
CA SER A 29 26.07 -20.75 -4.97
C SER A 29 27.40 -20.77 -4.21
N LEU A 30 27.39 -20.43 -2.92
CA LEU A 30 28.55 -20.52 -2.04
C LEU A 30 29.00 -21.97 -1.81
N GLY A 31 28.05 -22.89 -1.56
CA GLY A 31 28.34 -24.32 -1.40
C GLY A 31 28.89 -24.96 -2.67
N SER A 32 28.36 -24.60 -3.84
CA SER A 32 28.87 -25.01 -5.16
C SER A 32 30.29 -24.48 -5.39
N CYS A 33 30.58 -23.23 -5.01
CA CYS A 33 31.92 -22.66 -5.09
C CYS A 33 32.91 -23.41 -4.18
N TYR A 34 32.52 -23.70 -2.93
CA TYR A 34 33.33 -24.46 -1.98
C TYR A 34 33.62 -25.88 -2.50
N PHE A 35 32.61 -26.57 -3.04
CA PHE A 35 32.78 -27.90 -3.64
C PHE A 35 33.76 -27.86 -4.82
N LEU A 36 33.63 -26.89 -5.73
CA LEU A 36 34.54 -26.73 -6.87
C LEU A 36 35.98 -26.45 -6.43
N LEU A 37 36.21 -25.70 -5.35
CA LEU A 37 37.53 -25.46 -4.77
C LEU A 37 38.10 -26.72 -4.11
N HIS A 38 37.27 -27.52 -3.45
CA HIS A 38 37.70 -28.75 -2.79
C HIS A 38 38.02 -29.86 -3.79
N VAL A 39 37.30 -29.93 -4.91
CA VAL A 39 37.55 -30.86 -6.02
C VAL A 39 38.87 -30.53 -6.75
N ASP A 40 39.29 -29.26 -6.80
CA ASP A 40 40.59 -28.85 -7.35
C ASP A 40 41.77 -29.34 -6.47
N ARG A 41 41.53 -29.60 -5.18
CA ARG A 41 42.52 -30.23 -4.27
C ARG A 41 42.56 -31.75 -4.35
N MET A 42 41.55 -32.39 -4.95
CA MET A 42 41.48 -33.85 -5.10
C MET A 42 42.14 -34.29 -6.42
N ILE A 43 42.72 -35.50 -6.46
CA ILE A 43 43.35 -36.04 -7.66
C ILE A 43 42.25 -36.55 -8.61
N VAL A 44 41.82 -35.68 -9.52
CA VAL A 44 40.70 -35.94 -10.44
C VAL A 44 41.20 -36.11 -11.90
N PRO A 45 40.59 -36.97 -12.73
CA PRO A 45 40.97 -37.15 -14.14
C PRO A 45 40.93 -35.84 -14.96
N ALA A 46 41.82 -35.72 -15.94
CA ALA A 46 42.09 -34.47 -16.68
C ALA A 46 40.89 -33.91 -17.46
N TRP A 47 40.01 -34.78 -17.99
CA TRP A 47 38.80 -34.36 -18.69
C TRP A 47 37.79 -33.67 -17.77
N LEU A 48 37.62 -34.18 -16.54
CA LEU A 48 36.72 -33.59 -15.54
C LEU A 48 37.25 -32.22 -15.08
N ARG A 49 38.57 -32.08 -14.89
CA ARG A 49 39.22 -30.79 -14.57
C ARG A 49 38.98 -29.73 -15.64
N TYR A 50 38.98 -30.10 -16.93
CA TYR A 50 38.71 -29.17 -18.03
C TYR A 50 37.25 -28.67 -18.02
N CYS A 51 36.28 -29.57 -17.82
CA CYS A 51 34.86 -29.23 -17.68
C CYS A 51 34.60 -28.37 -16.43
N LEU A 52 35.17 -28.73 -15.29
CA LEU A 52 35.04 -27.99 -14.02
C LEU A 52 35.64 -26.57 -14.11
N ARG A 53 36.75 -26.40 -14.86
CA ARG A 53 37.33 -25.07 -15.14
C ARG A 53 36.37 -24.14 -15.87
N ARG A 54 35.59 -24.66 -16.82
CA ARG A 54 34.56 -23.87 -17.53
C ARG A 54 33.35 -23.58 -16.63
N LEU A 55 32.96 -24.52 -15.76
CA LEU A 55 31.88 -24.31 -14.79
C LEU A 55 32.25 -23.36 -13.64
N ARG A 56 33.53 -23.07 -13.41
CA ARG A 56 34.00 -22.22 -12.31
C ARG A 56 33.41 -20.80 -12.32
N ILE A 57 33.05 -20.25 -13.48
CA ILE A 57 32.51 -18.89 -13.62
C ILE A 57 30.99 -18.86 -13.33
N THR A 58 30.31 -19.99 -13.47
CA THR A 58 28.85 -20.08 -13.31
C THR A 58 28.32 -19.66 -11.92
N PRO A 59 28.92 -20.05 -10.77
CA PRO A 59 28.43 -19.59 -9.47
C PRO A 59 28.60 -18.07 -9.29
N TRP A 60 29.64 -17.47 -9.89
CA TRP A 60 29.88 -16.03 -9.83
C TRP A 60 28.85 -15.25 -10.64
N ILE A 61 28.51 -15.72 -11.84
CA ILE A 61 27.46 -15.12 -12.67
C ILE A 61 26.10 -15.24 -11.97
N LEU A 62 25.79 -16.41 -11.40
CA LEU A 62 24.54 -16.61 -10.64
C LEU A 62 24.47 -15.70 -9.41
N ALA A 63 25.56 -15.57 -8.64
CA ALA A 63 25.62 -14.67 -7.49
C ALA A 63 25.41 -13.21 -7.91
N LEU A 64 26.04 -12.77 -9.01
CA LEU A 64 25.86 -11.43 -9.57
C LEU A 64 24.40 -11.18 -9.98
N LEU A 65 23.77 -12.12 -10.68
CA LEU A 65 22.37 -12.01 -11.10
C LEU A 65 21.43 -11.89 -9.91
N VAL A 66 21.63 -12.72 -8.87
CA VAL A 66 20.82 -12.66 -7.63
C VAL A 66 21.01 -11.31 -6.93
N LEU A 67 22.25 -10.84 -6.79
CA LEU A 67 22.53 -9.55 -6.16
C LEU A 67 21.85 -8.38 -6.90
N CYS A 68 21.99 -8.34 -8.23
CA CYS A 68 21.36 -7.33 -9.06
C CYS A 68 19.83 -7.36 -8.96
N ALA A 69 19.23 -8.56 -8.98
CA ALA A 69 17.78 -8.73 -8.84
C ALA A 69 17.29 -8.25 -7.46
N CYS A 70 17.97 -8.65 -6.37
CA CYS A 70 17.64 -8.22 -5.02
C CYS A 70 17.77 -6.70 -4.86
N GLN A 71 18.84 -6.10 -5.40
CA GLN A 71 19.05 -4.64 -5.36
C GLN A 71 17.95 -3.89 -6.11
N ALA A 72 17.58 -4.35 -7.32
CA ALA A 72 16.51 -3.74 -8.11
C ALA A 72 15.15 -3.81 -7.40
N GLN A 73 14.82 -4.96 -6.82
CA GLN A 73 13.58 -5.14 -6.06
C GLN A 73 13.55 -4.24 -4.82
N LEU A 74 14.65 -4.19 -4.06
CA LEU A 74 14.76 -3.38 -2.86
C LEU A 74 14.61 -1.89 -3.18
N PHE A 75 15.29 -1.39 -4.22
CA PHE A 75 15.13 0.00 -4.65
C PHE A 75 13.72 0.31 -5.13
N SER A 76 13.12 -0.57 -5.95
CA SER A 76 11.74 -0.39 -6.39
C SER A 76 10.78 -0.29 -5.21
N LEU A 77 10.96 -1.12 -4.19
CA LEU A 77 10.10 -1.16 -3.01
C LEU A 77 10.31 0.00 -2.03
N ILE A 78 11.53 0.53 -1.93
CA ILE A 78 11.81 1.73 -1.13
C ILE A 78 11.24 2.98 -1.82
N ILE A 79 11.40 3.08 -3.14
CA ILE A 79 10.93 4.23 -3.93
C ILE A 79 9.39 4.19 -4.04
N MET A 80 8.83 3.04 -4.38
CA MET A 80 7.40 2.81 -4.52
C MET A 80 6.96 1.78 -3.48
N CYS A 81 6.78 2.24 -2.24
CA CYS A 81 6.30 1.36 -1.18
C CYS A 81 4.89 0.85 -1.54
N PRO A 82 4.69 -0.47 -1.63
CA PRO A 82 3.41 -1.03 -2.02
C PRO A 82 2.33 -0.56 -1.03
N MET A 83 1.18 -0.18 -1.57
CA MET A 83 0.02 0.15 -0.76
C MET A 83 -0.66 -1.12 -0.29
N GLU A 84 -1.28 -1.08 0.88
CA GLU A 84 -2.17 -2.16 1.31
C GLU A 84 -3.28 -2.38 0.27
N ALA A 85 -3.75 -3.64 0.17
CA ALA A 85 -4.84 -3.98 -0.72
C ALA A 85 -6.05 -3.05 -0.44
N PRO A 86 -6.61 -2.45 -1.51
CA PRO A 86 -7.74 -1.55 -1.37
C PRO A 86 -8.98 -2.28 -0.83
N ILE A 87 -9.77 -1.58 -0.01
CA ILE A 87 -11.05 -2.10 0.47
C ILE A 87 -12.09 -1.91 -0.63
N ASP A 88 -12.43 -3.00 -1.32
CA ASP A 88 -13.30 -2.95 -2.50
C ASP A 88 -14.65 -3.64 -2.29
N SER A 89 -14.87 -4.32 -1.15
CA SER A 89 -16.15 -4.95 -0.79
C SER A 89 -16.58 -4.61 0.65
N PHE A 90 -17.89 -4.68 0.92
CA PHE A 90 -18.39 -4.46 2.28
C PHE A 90 -17.94 -5.56 3.26
N ASP A 91 -17.75 -6.79 2.78
CA ASP A 91 -17.23 -7.89 3.61
C ASP A 91 -15.77 -7.62 4.03
N THR A 92 -14.93 -7.11 3.11
CA THR A 92 -13.55 -6.71 3.46
C THR A 92 -13.52 -5.49 4.38
N LEU A 93 -14.49 -4.58 4.24
CA LEU A 93 -14.64 -3.45 5.15
C LEU A 93 -15.03 -3.90 6.56
N LEU A 94 -15.96 -4.87 6.68
CA LEU A 94 -16.36 -5.45 7.96
C LEU A 94 -15.21 -6.09 8.73
N ALA A 95 -14.37 -6.83 7.99
CA ALA A 95 -13.17 -7.48 8.53
C ALA A 95 -12.05 -6.49 8.90
N SER A 96 -12.11 -5.27 8.35
CA SER A 96 -11.14 -4.22 8.65
C SER A 96 -11.50 -3.45 9.92
N ASN A 97 -10.51 -2.76 10.50
CA ASN A 97 -10.73 -1.84 11.64
C ASN A 97 -11.39 -0.51 11.22
N LEU A 98 -11.64 -0.29 9.94
CA LEU A 98 -12.24 0.93 9.43
C LEU A 98 -13.77 0.82 9.48
N ARG A 99 -14.41 1.86 10.00
CA ARG A 99 -15.88 1.96 10.05
C ARG A 99 -16.35 3.15 9.22
N ILE A 100 -17.55 3.04 8.67
CA ILE A 100 -18.23 4.12 7.94
C ILE A 100 -18.96 4.99 8.96
N PHE A 101 -18.52 6.23 9.13
CA PHE A 101 -19.25 7.22 9.92
C PHE A 101 -20.38 7.77 9.06
N ALA A 102 -21.63 7.51 9.43
CA ALA A 102 -22.81 7.84 8.64
C ALA A 102 -23.92 8.47 9.49
N LEU A 103 -24.82 9.19 8.83
CA LEU A 103 -26.02 9.70 9.47
C LEU A 103 -27.01 8.57 9.70
N ARG A 104 -27.72 8.61 10.84
CA ARG A 104 -28.73 7.60 11.16
C ARG A 104 -29.86 7.60 10.13
N GLU A 105 -30.37 8.78 9.79
CA GLU A 105 -31.45 8.95 8.81
C GLU A 105 -31.07 8.33 7.46
N GLU A 106 -29.89 8.65 6.92
CA GLU A 106 -29.41 8.08 5.65
C GLU A 106 -29.19 6.55 5.71
N PHE A 107 -28.91 6.01 6.90
CA PHE A 107 -28.71 4.56 7.07
C PHE A 107 -30.03 3.82 7.20
N ASP A 108 -31.03 4.43 7.84
CA ASP A 108 -32.35 3.82 8.02
C ASP A 108 -33.10 3.71 6.69
N ASP A 109 -32.83 4.61 5.74
CA ASP A 109 -33.34 4.59 4.36
C ASP A 109 -32.75 3.47 3.47
N LEU A 110 -31.73 2.74 3.95
CA LEU A 110 -31.14 1.61 3.22
C LEU A 110 -32.01 0.35 3.32
N ASP A 111 -31.80 -0.57 2.38
CA ASP A 111 -32.49 -1.86 2.37
C ASP A 111 -32.28 -2.65 3.66
N ASP A 112 -33.35 -3.30 4.13
CA ASP A 112 -33.37 -3.99 5.42
C ASP A 112 -32.38 -5.17 5.48
N GLU A 113 -32.21 -5.92 4.38
CA GLU A 113 -31.25 -7.03 4.30
C GLU A 113 -29.82 -6.51 4.40
N PHE A 114 -29.53 -5.42 3.68
CA PHE A 114 -28.23 -4.76 3.72
C PHE A 114 -27.90 -4.25 5.14
N ARG A 115 -28.85 -3.58 5.79
CA ARG A 115 -28.71 -3.08 7.15
C ARG A 115 -28.44 -4.21 8.14
N ALA A 116 -29.20 -5.30 8.06
CA ALA A 116 -29.02 -6.46 8.93
C ALA A 116 -27.62 -7.08 8.80
N ARG A 117 -27.12 -7.23 7.55
CA ARG A 117 -25.81 -7.84 7.29
C ARG A 117 -24.64 -6.94 7.65
N TYR A 118 -24.75 -5.63 7.38
CA TYR A 118 -23.62 -4.70 7.44
C TYR A 118 -23.68 -3.68 8.58
N ALA A 119 -24.66 -3.73 9.49
CA ALA A 119 -24.79 -2.77 10.60
C ALA A 119 -23.47 -2.51 11.37
N LEU A 120 -22.67 -3.55 11.60
CA LEU A 120 -21.39 -3.46 12.33
C LEU A 120 -20.32 -2.65 11.58
N ALA A 121 -20.45 -2.47 10.27
CA ALA A 121 -19.56 -1.63 9.47
C ALA A 121 -19.77 -0.13 9.74
N PHE A 122 -20.92 0.26 10.30
CA PHE A 122 -21.32 1.66 10.42
C PHE A 122 -21.21 2.18 11.85
N ARG A 123 -20.80 3.43 11.97
CA ARG A 123 -20.91 4.23 13.20
C ARG A 123 -21.90 5.36 12.94
N LEU A 124 -23.12 5.18 13.44
CA LEU A 124 -24.23 6.09 13.19
C LEU A 124 -24.18 7.30 14.14
N THR A 125 -24.52 8.47 13.62
CA THR A 125 -24.70 9.71 14.39
C THR A 125 -25.99 10.43 13.99
N GLY A 126 -26.68 11.04 14.95
CA GLY A 126 -27.78 11.99 14.68
C GLY A 126 -27.30 13.44 14.54
N ASN A 127 -26.01 13.72 14.80
CA ASN A 127 -25.47 15.07 14.74
C ASN A 127 -24.90 15.37 13.34
N LEU A 128 -25.71 16.09 12.53
CA LEU A 128 -25.37 16.55 11.18
C LEU A 128 -24.11 17.41 11.14
N THR A 129 -23.98 18.36 12.08
CA THR A 129 -22.83 19.27 12.14
C THR A 129 -21.53 18.50 12.35
N ARG A 130 -21.52 17.54 13.28
CA ARG A 130 -20.35 16.69 13.56
C ARG A 130 -19.97 15.84 12.35
N PHE A 131 -20.96 15.28 11.65
CA PHE A 131 -20.73 14.52 10.43
C PHE A 131 -20.07 15.38 9.34
N PHE A 132 -20.61 16.57 9.07
CA PHE A 132 -20.02 17.47 8.07
C PHE A 132 -18.65 17.98 8.48
N GLN A 133 -18.43 18.29 9.76
CA GLN A 133 -17.11 18.70 10.25
C GLN A 133 -16.07 17.60 10.02
N LEU A 134 -16.33 16.36 10.43
CA LEU A 134 -15.38 15.24 10.26
C LEU A 134 -15.12 14.92 8.78
N ARG A 135 -16.17 14.91 7.95
CA ARG A 135 -16.07 14.66 6.52
C ARG A 135 -15.29 15.76 5.79
N ASN A 136 -15.63 17.02 6.03
CA ASN A 136 -15.03 18.16 5.35
C ASN A 136 -13.62 18.51 5.86
N SER A 137 -13.24 18.04 7.06
CA SER A 137 -11.87 18.12 7.58
C SER A 137 -10.99 16.93 7.18
N PHE A 138 -11.47 16.05 6.30
CA PHE A 138 -10.74 14.87 5.81
C PHE A 138 -10.18 13.99 6.94
N ASN A 139 -10.98 13.74 7.99
CA ASN A 139 -10.54 12.89 9.08
C ASN A 139 -10.47 11.41 8.64
N THR A 140 -9.25 10.88 8.50
CA THR A 140 -8.94 9.53 8.00
C THR A 140 -9.27 8.38 8.94
N SER A 141 -9.73 8.66 10.16
CA SER A 141 -10.13 7.63 11.13
C SER A 141 -11.42 6.91 10.72
N TRP A 142 -12.18 7.49 9.78
CA TRP A 142 -13.46 6.97 9.32
C TRP A 142 -13.55 6.98 7.80
N ALA A 143 -14.37 6.07 7.27
CA ALA A 143 -14.95 6.18 5.94
C ALA A 143 -16.23 7.03 6.01
N TYR A 144 -16.63 7.65 4.89
CA TYR A 144 -17.86 8.46 4.87
C TYR A 144 -18.70 8.16 3.62
N PRO A 145 -20.04 8.12 3.76
CA PRO A 145 -20.92 8.21 2.61
C PRO A 145 -20.76 9.60 1.96
N ILE A 146 -20.71 9.59 0.64
CA ILE A 146 -20.62 10.82 -0.15
C ILE A 146 -21.34 10.59 -1.46
N THR A 147 -22.06 11.62 -1.92
CA THR A 147 -22.71 11.60 -3.23
C THR A 147 -21.66 11.87 -4.32
N ALA A 148 -21.90 11.34 -5.52
CA ALA A 148 -21.01 11.60 -6.67
C ALA A 148 -20.83 13.11 -6.93
N VAL A 149 -21.91 13.88 -6.77
CA VAL A 149 -21.91 15.34 -6.95
C VAL A 149 -20.97 16.03 -5.93
N LYS A 150 -21.06 15.66 -4.65
CA LYS A 150 -20.19 16.23 -3.62
C LYS A 150 -18.74 15.77 -3.77
N TRP A 151 -18.54 14.54 -4.27
CA TRP A 151 -17.20 14.01 -4.54
C TRP A 151 -16.44 14.83 -5.57
N VAL A 152 -17.08 15.33 -6.63
CA VAL A 152 -16.42 16.20 -7.64
C VAL A 152 -15.73 17.38 -6.98
N VAL A 153 -16.43 18.07 -6.07
CA VAL A 153 -15.89 19.24 -5.35
C VAL A 153 -14.78 18.84 -4.39
N MET A 154 -14.93 17.72 -3.68
CA MET A 154 -13.91 17.21 -2.75
C MET A 154 -12.66 16.73 -3.47
N ASN A 155 -12.80 16.15 -4.65
CA ASN A 155 -11.69 15.72 -5.49
C ASN A 155 -10.92 16.92 -6.04
N GLU A 156 -11.63 17.96 -6.49
CA GLU A 156 -11.01 19.22 -6.91
C GLU A 156 -10.30 19.90 -5.74
N LEU A 157 -10.88 19.91 -4.54
CA LEU A 157 -10.20 20.45 -3.36
C LEU A 157 -8.91 19.69 -3.02
N GLN A 158 -8.90 18.37 -3.18
CA GLN A 158 -7.72 17.53 -2.96
C GLN A 158 -6.61 17.72 -4.02
N SER A 159 -6.91 18.29 -5.20
CA SER A 159 -5.89 18.58 -6.21
C SER A 159 -4.88 19.64 -5.73
N TYR A 160 -5.29 20.48 -4.77
CA TYR A 160 -4.46 21.48 -4.12
C TYR A 160 -3.65 20.93 -2.92
N PHE A 161 -3.85 19.66 -2.55
CA PHE A 161 -3.10 19.04 -1.46
C PHE A 161 -1.80 18.47 -2.00
N GLN A 162 -0.78 18.34 -1.14
CA GLN A 162 0.45 17.62 -1.54
C GLN A 162 0.16 16.19 -2.01
N ARG A 163 -0.85 15.55 -1.41
CA ARG A 163 -1.34 14.24 -1.82
C ARG A 163 -2.83 14.09 -1.51
N PRO A 164 -3.58 13.33 -2.33
CA PRO A 164 -4.96 12.99 -2.02
C PRO A 164 -5.01 12.16 -0.74
N VAL A 165 -6.01 12.43 0.10
CA VAL A 165 -6.20 11.79 1.42
C VAL A 165 -7.29 10.73 1.35
N PHE A 166 -8.28 10.94 0.47
CA PHE A 166 -9.39 10.04 0.24
C PHE A 166 -9.48 9.66 -1.23
N ARG A 167 -10.01 8.47 -1.48
CA ARG A 167 -10.41 7.99 -2.80
C ARG A 167 -11.92 7.83 -2.88
N TYR A 168 -12.45 7.96 -4.10
CA TYR A 168 -13.77 7.42 -4.41
C TYR A 168 -13.67 5.90 -4.45
N SER A 169 -14.66 5.23 -3.88
CA SER A 169 -14.72 3.78 -3.86
C SER A 169 -15.96 3.35 -4.62
N GLU A 170 -15.86 2.22 -5.31
CA GLU A 170 -16.98 1.59 -6.00
C GLU A 170 -18.02 1.00 -5.04
N LEU A 171 -17.76 1.03 -3.72
CA LEU A 171 -18.73 0.70 -2.68
C LEU A 171 -19.92 1.68 -2.75
N CYS A 172 -21.00 1.22 -3.36
CA CYS A 172 -22.23 1.97 -3.53
C CYS A 172 -23.28 1.51 -2.53
N LEU A 173 -23.79 2.45 -1.73
CA LEU A 173 -24.87 2.18 -0.75
C LEU A 173 -26.25 2.20 -1.41
N SER A 174 -26.45 3.11 -2.36
CA SER A 174 -27.69 3.26 -3.11
C SER A 174 -27.37 3.80 -4.50
N GLN A 175 -27.87 3.11 -5.52
CA GLN A 175 -27.72 3.51 -6.90
C GLN A 175 -28.89 4.40 -7.34
N ASN A 176 -28.63 5.36 -8.22
CA ASN A 176 -29.65 6.15 -8.92
C ASN A 176 -30.55 7.02 -8.03
N TYR A 177 -30.02 7.69 -7.01
CA TYR A 177 -30.80 8.70 -6.27
C TYR A 177 -31.08 9.91 -7.19
N PRO A 178 -32.33 10.15 -7.64
CA PRO A 178 -32.60 11.19 -8.61
C PRO A 178 -32.65 12.55 -7.92
N TYR A 179 -31.77 13.46 -8.31
CA TYR A 179 -31.88 14.87 -7.92
C TYR A 179 -32.76 15.61 -8.92
N SER A 180 -33.95 16.00 -8.48
CA SER A 180 -34.91 16.80 -9.23
C SER A 180 -35.31 18.04 -8.43
N ILE A 181 -35.76 19.05 -9.16
CA ILE A 181 -36.42 20.21 -8.55
C ILE A 181 -37.86 19.76 -8.25
N LEU A 182 -38.30 19.94 -7.01
CA LEU A 182 -39.70 19.73 -6.64
C LEU A 182 -40.52 20.93 -7.09
N LEU A 183 -41.58 20.68 -7.85
CA LEU A 183 -42.56 21.69 -8.25
C LEU A 183 -43.95 21.24 -7.83
N ALA A 184 -44.84 22.19 -7.55
CA ALA A 184 -46.26 21.90 -7.45
C ALA A 184 -46.78 21.33 -8.79
N ASP A 185 -47.75 20.41 -8.72
CA ASP A 185 -48.25 19.66 -9.88
C ASP A 185 -48.68 20.58 -11.04
N GLU A 186 -49.39 21.66 -10.71
CA GLU A 186 -49.93 22.65 -11.66
C GLU A 186 -49.03 23.88 -11.85
N SER A 187 -47.72 23.73 -11.64
CA SER A 187 -46.80 24.85 -11.85
C SER A 187 -46.66 25.20 -13.34
N ILE A 188 -46.97 26.46 -13.68
CA ILE A 188 -46.75 27.04 -15.01
C ILE A 188 -45.29 26.92 -15.50
N PHE A 189 -44.34 26.74 -14.56
CA PHE A 189 -42.91 26.66 -14.87
C PHE A 189 -42.44 25.25 -15.20
N ARG A 190 -43.25 24.21 -14.94
CA ARG A 190 -42.85 22.79 -15.07
C ARG A 190 -42.19 22.49 -16.41
N ARG A 191 -42.87 22.83 -17.51
CA ARG A 191 -42.37 22.58 -18.88
C ARG A 191 -41.07 23.33 -19.17
N ARG A 192 -40.98 24.61 -18.77
CA ARG A 192 -39.81 25.44 -19.04
C ARG A 192 -38.60 24.97 -18.24
N LEU A 193 -38.78 24.65 -16.96
CA LEU A 193 -37.72 24.14 -16.08
C LEU A 193 -37.23 22.76 -16.49
N MET A 194 -38.12 21.88 -16.96
CA MET A 194 -37.73 20.58 -17.50
C MET A 194 -36.83 20.75 -18.74
N MET A 195 -37.25 21.58 -19.70
CA MET A 195 -36.43 21.84 -20.89
C MET A 195 -35.09 22.51 -20.55
N PHE A 196 -35.10 23.46 -19.61
CA PHE A 196 -33.86 24.09 -19.13
C PHE A 196 -32.92 23.05 -18.53
N THR A 197 -33.40 22.21 -17.62
CA THR A 197 -32.59 21.16 -16.98
C THR A 197 -32.00 20.19 -18.00
N MET A 198 -32.79 19.75 -18.98
CA MET A 198 -32.33 18.88 -20.05
C MET A 198 -31.24 19.55 -20.90
N ARG A 199 -31.45 20.80 -21.33
CA ARG A 199 -30.46 21.56 -22.11
C ARG A 199 -29.17 21.81 -21.35
N SER A 200 -29.26 22.19 -20.07
CA SER A 200 -28.10 22.43 -19.21
C SER A 200 -27.31 21.15 -18.92
N ARG A 201 -27.98 19.99 -18.84
CA ARG A 201 -27.31 18.69 -18.75
C ARG A 201 -26.65 18.32 -20.08
N SER A 202 -27.36 18.43 -21.20
CA SER A 202 -26.84 18.02 -22.52
C SER A 202 -25.69 18.91 -23.01
N SER A 203 -25.64 20.18 -22.61
CA SER A 203 -24.52 21.07 -22.94
C SER A 203 -23.28 20.87 -22.06
N GLY A 204 -23.36 20.05 -21.00
CA GLY A 204 -22.29 19.89 -20.02
C GLY A 204 -22.14 21.06 -19.04
N LEU A 205 -23.02 22.06 -19.10
CA LEU A 205 -22.94 23.28 -18.29
C LEU A 205 -22.98 22.99 -16.78
N ILE A 206 -23.78 22.00 -16.36
CA ILE A 206 -23.84 21.58 -14.95
C ILE A 206 -22.48 21.06 -14.48
N ASN A 207 -21.79 20.24 -15.28
CA ASN A 207 -20.48 19.71 -14.92
C ASN A 207 -19.43 20.81 -14.83
N TYR A 208 -19.49 21.78 -15.75
CA TYR A 208 -18.61 22.95 -15.75
C TYR A 208 -18.80 23.79 -14.47
N TRP A 209 -20.05 24.12 -14.12
CA TRP A 209 -20.38 24.85 -12.89
C TRP A 209 -19.97 24.08 -11.63
N MET A 210 -20.19 22.77 -11.58
CA MET A 210 -19.79 21.96 -10.42
C MET A 210 -18.27 22.00 -10.19
N ARG A 211 -17.46 21.91 -11.25
CA ARG A 211 -15.99 22.01 -11.13
C ARG A 211 -15.53 23.41 -10.70
N HIS A 212 -16.14 24.46 -11.25
CA HIS A 212 -15.79 25.85 -10.91
C HIS A 212 -16.35 26.32 -9.56
N SER A 213 -17.38 25.64 -9.03
CA SER A 213 -18.04 26.01 -7.78
C SER A 213 -17.07 26.10 -6.60
N LEU A 214 -15.99 25.30 -6.60
CA LEU A 214 -14.95 25.38 -5.58
C LEU A 214 -14.31 26.78 -5.55
N ILE A 215 -13.89 27.26 -6.72
CA ILE A 215 -13.22 28.56 -6.88
C ILE A 215 -14.17 29.69 -6.48
N ASP A 216 -15.43 29.62 -6.90
CA ASP A 216 -16.44 30.63 -6.57
C ASP A 216 -16.71 30.69 -5.06
N MET A 217 -16.78 29.52 -4.40
CA MET A 217 -16.94 29.43 -2.94
C MET A 217 -15.73 29.96 -2.18
N VAL A 218 -14.53 29.79 -2.73
CA VAL A 218 -13.29 30.36 -2.17
C VAL A 218 -13.27 31.88 -2.33
N LYS A 219 -13.62 32.40 -3.51
CA LYS A 219 -13.73 33.85 -3.77
C LYS A 219 -14.77 34.53 -2.87
N ALA A 220 -15.85 33.83 -2.55
CA ALA A 220 -16.91 34.31 -1.66
C ALA A 220 -16.57 34.17 -0.15
N ASP A 221 -15.35 33.77 0.21
CA ASP A 221 -14.90 33.47 1.58
C ASP A 221 -15.79 32.47 2.34
N ARG A 222 -16.49 31.59 1.59
CA ARG A 222 -17.32 30.52 2.16
C ARG A 222 -16.55 29.22 2.36
N MET A 223 -15.40 29.09 1.70
CA MET A 223 -14.52 27.93 1.81
C MET A 223 -13.07 28.39 1.76
N LYS A 224 -12.20 27.69 2.51
CA LYS A 224 -10.75 27.94 2.48
C LYS A 224 -10.06 26.69 1.97
N ILE A 225 -9.15 26.87 1.02
CA ILE A 225 -8.26 25.80 0.57
C ILE A 225 -7.23 25.62 1.68
N LYS A 226 -7.34 24.50 2.39
CA LYS A 226 -6.40 24.10 3.44
C LYS A 226 -5.95 22.68 3.13
N ASP A 227 -4.63 22.48 3.11
CA ASP A 227 -4.08 21.15 2.96
C ASP A 227 -4.32 20.34 4.25
N TYR A 228 -5.12 19.28 4.13
CA TYR A 228 -5.35 18.31 5.21
C TYR A 228 -4.49 17.06 5.06
N SER A 229 -3.68 16.99 4.00
CA SER A 229 -2.70 15.93 3.86
C SER A 229 -1.65 16.06 4.95
N THR A 230 -1.29 14.92 5.54
CA THR A 230 -0.11 14.88 6.40
C THR A 230 1.10 15.10 5.50
N PRO A 231 1.98 16.06 5.80
CA PRO A 231 3.13 16.33 4.97
C PRO A 231 3.91 15.03 4.81
N SER A 232 4.08 14.60 3.57
CA SER A 232 4.89 13.43 3.27
C SER A 232 6.35 13.83 3.42
N GLN A 233 6.82 13.95 4.65
CA GLN A 233 8.25 13.98 4.89
C GLN A 233 8.76 12.62 4.43
N VAL A 234 9.60 12.63 3.39
CA VAL A 234 10.41 11.46 3.03
C VAL A 234 11.13 11.06 4.31
N GLN A 235 10.68 10.00 4.93
CA GLN A 235 11.27 9.59 6.19
C GLN A 235 12.61 8.95 5.86
N PRO A 236 13.71 9.43 6.45
CA PRO A 236 14.99 8.76 6.31
C PRO A 236 14.86 7.34 6.87
N LEU A 237 15.58 6.39 6.25
CA LEU A 237 15.64 5.01 6.74
C LEU A 237 16.02 5.01 8.22
N ARG A 238 15.21 4.37 9.07
CA ARG A 238 15.51 4.26 10.49
C ARG A 238 16.37 3.04 10.73
N LEU A 239 17.25 3.09 11.73
CA LEU A 239 18.03 1.92 12.18
C LEU A 239 17.11 0.73 12.54
N GLN A 240 15.89 1.01 12.99
CA GLN A 240 14.91 -0.02 13.31
C GLN A 240 14.47 -0.85 12.09
N ASP A 241 14.50 -0.26 10.88
CA ASP A 241 14.10 -0.94 9.64
C ASP A 241 15.20 -1.91 9.17
N LEU A 242 16.46 -1.64 9.56
CA LEU A 242 17.64 -2.46 9.27
C LEU A 242 17.85 -3.60 10.28
N ARG A 243 16.98 -3.76 11.28
CA ARG A 243 17.11 -4.77 12.34
C ARG A 243 17.21 -6.20 11.78
N TYR A 244 16.45 -6.52 10.74
CA TYR A 244 16.50 -7.85 10.12
C TYR A 244 17.84 -8.12 9.42
N VAL A 245 18.39 -7.11 8.73
CA VAL A 245 19.71 -7.20 8.11
C VAL A 245 20.78 -7.43 9.17
N ALA A 246 20.72 -6.69 10.28
CA ALA A 246 21.63 -6.87 11.41
C ALA A 246 21.52 -8.27 12.05
N LEU A 247 20.29 -8.82 12.15
CA LEU A 247 20.05 -10.17 12.65
C LEU A 247 20.68 -11.22 11.72
N CYS A 248 20.47 -11.12 10.41
CA CYS A 248 21.09 -12.04 9.44
C CYS A 248 22.61 -11.99 9.48
N LEU A 249 23.19 -10.79 9.61
CA LEU A 249 24.63 -10.61 9.77
C LEU A 249 25.14 -11.24 11.07
N GLY A 250 24.41 -11.05 12.18
CA GLY A 250 24.74 -11.68 13.46
C GLY A 250 24.74 -13.21 13.40
N VAL A 251 23.72 -13.81 12.78
CA VAL A 251 23.66 -15.27 12.57
C VAL A 251 24.80 -15.76 11.68
N GLY A 252 25.11 -15.02 10.60
CA GLY A 252 26.23 -15.36 9.71
C GLY A 252 27.58 -15.33 10.41
N LEU A 253 27.84 -14.32 11.24
CA LEU A 253 29.08 -14.22 12.02
C LEU A 253 29.18 -15.33 13.07
N LEU A 254 28.09 -15.68 13.74
CA LEU A 254 28.06 -16.80 14.68
C LEU A 254 28.40 -18.12 13.97
N LEU A 255 27.79 -18.38 12.81
CA LEU A 255 28.11 -19.57 12.01
C LEU A 255 29.58 -19.59 11.59
N ALA A 256 30.12 -18.47 11.10
CA ALA A 256 31.53 -18.39 10.73
C ALA A 256 32.46 -18.65 11.93
N ALA A 257 32.15 -18.08 13.10
CA ALA A 257 32.90 -18.34 14.32
C ALA A 257 32.84 -19.81 14.74
N THR A 258 31.67 -20.46 14.63
CA THR A 258 31.55 -21.91 14.95
C THR A 258 32.37 -22.78 14.00
N VAL A 259 32.38 -22.48 12.70
CA VAL A 259 33.21 -23.21 11.72
C VAL A 259 34.69 -23.00 12.00
N PHE A 260 35.12 -21.77 12.29
CA PHE A 260 36.51 -21.46 12.63
C PHE A 260 36.98 -22.23 13.88
N VAL A 261 36.16 -22.28 14.94
CA VAL A 261 36.48 -23.06 16.14
C VAL A 261 36.53 -24.55 15.83
N ALA A 262 35.61 -25.07 15.01
CA ALA A 262 35.60 -26.46 14.59
C ALA A 262 36.83 -26.85 13.75
N GLU A 263 37.37 -25.94 12.94
CA GLU A 263 38.63 -26.14 12.21
C GLU A 263 39.86 -26.05 13.12
N LEU A 264 39.81 -25.23 14.17
CA LEU A 264 40.91 -25.05 15.12
C LEU A 264 41.08 -26.26 16.05
N LEU A 265 39.98 -26.89 16.46
CA LEU A 265 39.98 -28.08 17.34
C LEU A 265 40.87 -29.23 16.84
N PRO A 266 40.76 -29.73 15.60
CA PRO A 266 41.62 -30.81 15.10
C PRO A 266 43.08 -30.37 14.97
N PHE A 267 43.35 -29.09 14.67
CA PHE A 267 44.72 -28.57 14.65
C PHE A 267 45.36 -28.64 16.03
N TYR A 268 44.67 -28.13 17.07
CA TYR A 268 45.18 -28.19 18.44
C TYR A 268 45.25 -29.61 18.99
N VAL A 269 44.29 -30.48 18.65
CA VAL A 269 44.31 -31.89 19.05
C VAL A 269 45.52 -32.61 18.44
N ASN A 270 45.81 -32.41 17.15
CA ASN A 270 47.00 -33.00 16.51
C ASN A 270 48.31 -32.47 17.10
N VAL A 271 48.42 -31.15 17.33
CA VAL A 271 49.62 -30.56 17.96
C VAL A 271 49.81 -31.08 19.39
N TRP A 272 48.72 -31.27 20.15
CA TRP A 272 48.78 -31.82 21.50
C TRP A 272 49.17 -33.31 21.49
N LEU A 273 48.65 -34.11 20.56
CA LEU A 273 49.04 -35.51 20.36
C LEU A 273 50.50 -35.68 19.91
N ASP A 274 51.05 -34.76 19.10
CA ASP A 274 52.45 -34.81 18.65
C ASP A 274 53.45 -34.34 19.73
N SER A 275 52.97 -33.77 20.84
CA SER A 275 53.80 -33.28 21.96
C SER A 275 53.81 -34.21 23.18
N LEU A 276 53.23 -35.41 23.05
CA LEU A 276 53.12 -36.45 24.08
C LEU A 276 53.91 -37.69 23.63
#